data_AF-A0A453GU52-F1
#
_entry.id   AF-A0A453GU52-F1
#
_cell.length_a   1.000
_cell.length_b   1.000
_cell.length_c   1.000
_cell.angle_alpha   90.00
_cell.angle_beta   90.00
_cell.angle_gamma   90.00
#
_symmetry.space_group_name_H-M   'P 1'
#
loop_
_entity.id
_entity.type
_entity.pdbx_description
1 polymer ?
#
loop_
_entity_poly.entity_id
_entity_poly.type
_entity_poly.pdbx_seq_one_letter_code
_entity_poly.pdbx_strand_id
1 'polypeptide(L)'
;MDFFRIEKGAEGGAVRPAKCGLSQDAKRRRRRSLVMHKKKRRLLPFVPTEDRVRRLEQMASAATALTTSKMEFSNELTYVPSMAPISANQAKLEEGGMQVLSKEDKETIELCRSMLKRGECPPLLVVFDSHEGFTVQADAYIKDLTF
;
A
#
# COMPACT_ATOMS: atom_id res chain seq x y z
N MET A 1 -4.56 4.54 43.03
CA MET A 1 -3.77 3.33 42.74
C MET A 1 -2.63 3.76 41.84
N ASP A 2 -1.49 4.13 42.43
CA ASP A 2 -0.32 4.65 41.70
C ASP A 2 0.67 3.51 41.42
N PHE A 3 0.93 3.26 40.14
CA PHE A 3 1.63 2.07 39.65
C PHE A 3 3.17 2.20 39.53
N PHE A 4 3.76 3.32 39.97
CA PHE A 4 5.21 3.53 39.84
C PHE A 4 5.80 4.13 41.11
N ARG A 5 6.29 3.26 41.99
CA ARG A 5 7.22 3.64 43.06
C ARG A 5 8.54 2.94 42.81
N ILE A 6 9.55 3.69 42.40
CA ILE A 6 10.93 3.20 42.28
C ILE A 6 11.64 3.61 43.57
N GLU A 7 12.02 2.64 44.40
CA GLU A 7 12.88 2.88 45.56
C GLU A 7 14.36 2.88 45.14
N LYS A 8 15.07 3.97 45.46
CA LYS A 8 16.53 4.04 45.41
C LYS A 8 17.07 3.36 46.68
N GLY A 9 17.82 2.28 46.52
CA GLY A 9 18.57 1.65 47.61
C GLY A 9 19.61 2.61 48.19
N ALA A 10 19.70 2.63 49.53
CA ALA A 10 20.52 3.54 50.33
C ALA A 10 22.03 3.39 50.08
N GLU A 11 22.73 4.53 50.09
CA GLU A 11 24.18 4.60 50.24
C GLU A 11 24.59 4.19 51.67
N GLY A 12 25.58 3.30 51.78
CA GLY A 12 26.23 3.03 53.07
C GLY A 12 27.22 1.88 53.01
N GLY A 13 28.51 2.18 53.11
CA GLY A 13 29.52 1.26 53.62
C GLY A 13 30.63 0.85 52.65
N ALA A 14 31.82 1.45 52.81
CA ALA A 14 33.04 1.04 52.15
C ALA A 14 33.56 -0.32 52.68
N VAL A 15 33.76 -1.31 51.81
CA VAL A 15 34.66 -2.45 52.05
C VAL A 15 35.41 -2.81 50.75
N ARG A 16 36.71 -3.04 50.89
CA ARG A 16 37.77 -3.22 49.87
C ARG A 16 37.57 -4.47 48.98
N PRO A 17 38.25 -4.56 47.80
CA PRO A 17 37.94 -5.57 46.80
C PRO A 17 38.60 -6.91 47.12
N ALA A 18 37.79 -7.97 47.21
CA ALA A 18 38.29 -9.34 47.18
C ALA A 18 38.36 -9.83 45.73
N LYS A 19 39.58 -10.07 45.23
CA LYS A 19 39.82 -10.89 44.03
C LYS A 19 39.65 -12.36 44.41
N CYS A 20 38.84 -13.09 43.65
CA CYS A 20 38.84 -14.54 43.42
C CYS A 20 37.48 -14.85 42.75
N GLY A 21 37.32 -15.62 41.69
CA GLY A 21 38.20 -16.40 40.84
C GLY A 21 37.45 -16.69 39.54
N LEU A 22 38.15 -17.29 38.59
CA LEU A 22 37.69 -17.63 37.24
C LEU A 22 36.42 -18.50 37.26
N SER A 23 35.41 -18.09 36.49
CA SER A 23 34.47 -19.01 35.83
C SER A 23 34.21 -18.46 34.43
N GLN A 24 34.89 -19.09 33.48
CA GLN A 24 34.48 -19.12 32.09
C GLN A 24 33.13 -19.88 32.02
N ASP A 25 32.37 -19.63 30.95
CA ASP A 25 31.06 -20.24 30.64
C ASP A 25 29.79 -19.61 31.24
N ALA A 26 29.59 -18.32 30.99
CA ALA A 26 28.25 -17.82 30.72
C ALA A 26 28.07 -17.67 29.21
N LYS A 27 27.57 -18.74 28.56
CA LYS A 27 27.09 -18.73 27.17
C LYS A 27 26.28 -17.46 26.96
N ARG A 28 26.86 -16.51 26.23
CA ARG A 28 26.27 -15.21 25.90
C ARG A 28 24.96 -15.47 25.15
N ARG A 29 23.86 -15.59 25.90
CA ARG A 29 22.52 -15.78 25.35
C ARG A 29 22.21 -14.50 24.59
N ARG A 30 22.51 -14.52 23.29
CA ARG A 30 22.30 -13.44 22.33
C ARG A 30 20.86 -12.98 22.55
N ARG A 31 20.65 -11.82 23.19
CA ARG A 31 19.35 -11.15 23.25
C ARG A 31 18.97 -10.87 21.80
N ARG A 32 18.28 -11.80 21.16
CA ARG A 32 17.63 -11.55 19.88
C ARG A 32 16.52 -10.56 20.22
N SER A 33 16.67 -9.31 19.82
CA SER A 33 15.55 -8.39 19.92
C SER A 33 14.42 -8.98 19.09
N LEU A 34 13.25 -9.19 19.68
CA LEU A 34 12.01 -9.54 18.97
C LEU A 34 11.51 -8.33 18.17
N VAL A 35 12.40 -7.70 17.40
CA VAL A 35 12.03 -6.68 16.44
C VAL A 35 11.38 -7.44 15.30
N MET A 36 10.05 -7.53 15.36
CA MET A 36 9.25 -7.89 14.21
C MET A 36 9.55 -6.84 13.14
N HIS A 37 10.28 -7.21 12.09
CA HIS A 37 10.39 -6.34 10.93
C HIS A 37 8.96 -6.12 10.43
N LYS A 38 8.51 -4.86 10.45
CA LYS A 38 7.22 -4.50 9.85
C LYS A 38 7.22 -5.03 8.42
N LYS A 39 6.14 -5.73 8.06
CA LYS A 39 5.96 -6.25 6.71
C LYS A 39 6.16 -5.09 5.74
N LYS A 40 7.03 -5.28 4.75
CA LYS A 40 7.26 -4.27 3.70
C LYS A 40 5.91 -3.94 3.06
N ARG A 41 5.47 -2.68 3.15
CA ARG A 41 4.27 -2.20 2.46
C ARG A 41 4.60 -2.17 0.97
N ARG A 42 3.90 -2.99 0.18
CA ARG A 42 4.05 -3.08 -1.27
C ARG A 42 2.66 -3.10 -1.90
N LEU A 43 2.57 -2.65 -3.14
CA LEU A 43 1.33 -2.81 -3.90
C LEU A 43 1.02 -4.28 -4.10
N LEU A 44 -0.27 -4.59 -4.05
CA LEU A 44 -0.82 -5.90 -4.40
C LEU A 44 -1.66 -5.74 -5.67
N PRO A 45 -1.64 -6.71 -6.59
CA PRO A 45 -2.58 -6.69 -7.69
C PRO A 45 -4.01 -6.88 -7.15
N PHE A 46 -4.99 -6.31 -7.84
CA PHE A 46 -6.39 -6.62 -7.56
C PHE A 46 -6.70 -8.08 -7.90
N VAL A 47 -7.78 -8.60 -7.31
CA VAL A 47 -8.30 -9.93 -7.63
C VAL A 47 -9.61 -9.73 -8.39
N PRO A 48 -9.67 -10.09 -9.69
CA PRO A 48 -10.90 -9.98 -10.47
C PRO A 48 -11.98 -10.89 -9.92
N THR A 49 -13.23 -10.56 -10.19
CA THR A 49 -14.35 -11.47 -9.93
C THR A 49 -14.20 -12.72 -10.78
N GLU A 50 -14.30 -13.92 -10.19
CA GLU A 50 -14.16 -15.19 -10.93
C GLU A 50 -15.26 -15.37 -12.00
N ASP A 51 -16.50 -15.02 -11.63
CA ASP A 51 -17.62 -15.08 -12.56
C ASP A 51 -17.46 -14.06 -13.69
N ARG A 52 -17.41 -14.59 -14.92
CA ARG A 52 -17.29 -13.81 -16.14
C ARG A 52 -18.51 -12.92 -16.37
N VAL A 53 -19.72 -13.39 -16.03
CA VAL A 53 -20.94 -12.59 -16.22
C VAL A 53 -20.87 -11.37 -15.31
N ARG A 54 -20.52 -11.57 -14.04
CA ARG A 54 -20.32 -10.47 -13.11
C ARG A 54 -19.24 -9.47 -13.54
N ARG A 55 -18.12 -9.93 -14.10
CA ARG A 55 -17.10 -9.01 -14.67
C ARG A 55 -17.62 -8.16 -15.83
N LEU A 56 -18.49 -8.73 -16.67
CA LEU A 56 -19.13 -7.98 -17.75
C LEU A 56 -20.07 -6.92 -17.20
N GLU A 57 -20.83 -7.21 -16.15
CA GLU A 57 -21.68 -6.23 -15.45
C GLU A 57 -20.85 -5.08 -14.86
N GLN A 58 -19.72 -5.40 -14.24
CA GLN A 58 -18.76 -4.42 -13.70
C GLN A 58 -18.27 -3.45 -14.79
N MET A 59 -17.78 -3.98 -15.92
CA MET A 59 -17.35 -3.14 -17.05
C MET A 59 -18.51 -2.38 -17.69
N ALA A 60 -19.69 -2.99 -17.80
CA ALA A 60 -20.88 -2.37 -18.36
C ALA A 60 -21.32 -1.16 -17.52
N SER A 61 -21.28 -1.27 -16.19
CA SER A 61 -21.63 -0.16 -15.28
C SER A 61 -20.77 1.07 -15.55
N ALA A 62 -19.45 0.89 -15.73
CA ALA A 62 -18.53 1.96 -16.08
C ALA A 62 -18.80 2.51 -17.49
N ALA A 63 -19.05 1.64 -18.47
CA ALA A 63 -19.37 2.05 -19.84
C ALA A 63 -20.66 2.88 -19.91
N THR A 64 -21.69 2.51 -19.14
CA THR A 64 -22.94 3.28 -19.02
C THR A 64 -22.65 4.67 -18.46
N ALA A 65 -21.90 4.77 -17.35
CA ALA A 65 -21.56 6.07 -16.76
C ALA A 65 -20.76 6.97 -17.73
N LEU A 66 -19.75 6.42 -18.42
CA LEU A 66 -18.99 7.15 -19.43
C LEU A 66 -19.89 7.64 -20.58
N THR A 67 -20.78 6.77 -21.07
CA THR A 67 -21.72 7.12 -22.15
C THR A 67 -22.68 8.21 -21.71
N THR A 68 -23.24 8.14 -20.51
CA THR A 68 -24.11 9.19 -19.94
C THR A 68 -23.37 10.51 -19.83
N SER A 69 -22.08 10.49 -19.45
CA SER A 69 -21.22 11.67 -19.38
C SER A 69 -20.62 12.09 -20.73
N LYS A 70 -20.95 11.42 -21.84
CA LYS A 70 -20.41 11.67 -23.19
C LYS A 70 -18.88 11.59 -23.25
N MET A 71 -18.32 10.61 -22.55
CA MET A 71 -16.88 10.35 -22.47
C MET A 71 -16.54 9.03 -23.17
N GLU A 72 -15.32 8.96 -23.70
CA GLU A 72 -14.74 7.73 -24.21
C GLU A 72 -13.89 7.05 -23.14
N PHE A 73 -13.84 5.73 -23.17
CA PHE A 73 -12.95 5.00 -22.27
C PHE A 73 -11.49 5.19 -22.68
N SER A 74 -10.65 5.60 -21.73
CA SER A 74 -9.20 5.55 -21.84
C SER A 74 -8.60 5.04 -20.52
N ASN A 75 -7.65 4.11 -20.62
CA ASN A 75 -6.89 3.61 -19.48
C ASN A 75 -5.44 4.12 -19.46
N GLU A 76 -5.12 5.08 -20.33
CA GLU A 76 -3.79 5.66 -20.46
C GLU A 76 -3.88 7.19 -20.45
N LEU A 77 -2.77 7.84 -20.07
CA LEU A 77 -2.65 9.29 -20.20
C LEU A 77 -2.52 9.67 -21.68
N THR A 78 -3.39 10.56 -22.14
CA THR A 78 -3.40 11.08 -23.51
C THR A 78 -2.91 12.52 -23.56
N TYR A 79 -2.04 12.84 -24.54
CA TYR A 79 -1.50 14.18 -24.73
C TYR A 79 -2.00 14.73 -26.08
N VAL A 80 -2.81 15.77 -26.02
CA VAL A 80 -3.41 16.40 -27.22
C VAL A 80 -2.52 17.56 -27.68
N PRO A 81 -2.24 17.72 -29.00
CA PRO A 81 -1.32 18.75 -29.50
C PRO A 81 -1.66 20.20 -29.11
N SER A 82 -2.95 20.51 -28.89
CA SER A 82 -3.41 21.83 -28.44
C SER A 82 -3.33 22.04 -26.92
N MET A 83 -2.89 21.01 -26.18
CA MET A 83 -2.74 21.00 -24.73
C MET A 83 -1.26 20.79 -24.36
N ALA A 84 -0.98 20.15 -23.23
CA ALA A 84 0.38 19.85 -22.81
C ALA A 84 0.96 18.64 -23.59
N PRO A 85 2.19 18.73 -24.12
CA PRO A 85 2.86 17.58 -24.73
C PRO A 85 3.36 16.60 -23.68
N ILE A 86 3.63 15.36 -24.09
CA ILE A 86 4.22 14.32 -23.21
C ILE A 86 5.56 14.75 -22.61
N SER A 87 6.34 15.53 -23.34
CA SER A 87 7.63 16.06 -22.86
C SER A 87 7.48 17.04 -21.70
N ALA A 88 6.28 17.59 -21.45
CA ALA A 88 6.03 18.42 -20.28
C ALA A 88 5.82 17.59 -19.01
N ASN A 89 5.41 16.32 -19.11
CA ASN A 89 5.22 15.44 -17.96
C ASN A 89 6.58 14.85 -17.51
N GLN A 90 7.33 15.64 -16.74
CA GLN A 90 8.61 15.22 -16.17
C GLN A 90 8.56 15.34 -14.64
N ALA A 91 8.61 14.21 -13.94
CA ALA A 91 8.53 14.15 -12.47
C ALA A 91 9.58 15.00 -11.73
N LYS A 92 10.72 15.30 -12.36
CA LYS A 92 11.76 16.19 -11.79
C LYS A 92 11.34 17.67 -11.71
N LEU A 93 10.26 18.04 -12.37
CA LEU A 93 9.70 19.40 -12.32
C LEU A 93 8.79 19.60 -11.10
N GLU A 94 8.49 18.55 -10.34
CA GLU A 94 7.70 18.63 -9.11
C GLU A 94 8.48 19.34 -7.98
N GLU A 95 7.91 20.40 -7.43
CA GLU A 95 8.50 21.12 -6.30
C GLU A 95 8.43 20.26 -5.03
N GLY A 96 9.55 20.10 -4.34
CA GLY A 96 9.65 19.16 -3.21
C GLY A 96 9.92 17.70 -3.61
N GLY A 97 9.96 17.41 -4.92
CA GLY A 97 10.28 16.10 -5.46
C GLY A 97 9.11 15.11 -5.44
N MET A 98 9.23 14.07 -6.27
CA MET A 98 8.19 13.04 -6.43
C MET A 98 8.68 11.68 -5.94
N GLN A 99 7.84 10.95 -5.20
CA GLN A 99 8.16 9.60 -4.76
C GLN A 99 8.36 8.67 -5.96
N VAL A 100 9.48 7.95 -5.97
CA VAL A 100 9.80 6.99 -7.04
C VAL A 100 9.18 5.63 -6.72
N LEU A 101 8.39 5.12 -7.67
CA LEU A 101 7.81 3.79 -7.57
C LEU A 101 8.90 2.71 -7.61
N SER A 102 8.84 1.75 -6.68
CA SER A 102 9.80 0.65 -6.62
C SER A 102 9.65 -0.29 -7.82
N LYS A 103 10.70 -1.05 -8.15
CA LYS A 103 10.64 -2.01 -9.27
C LYS A 103 9.52 -3.05 -9.09
N GLU A 104 9.36 -3.55 -7.86
CA GLU A 104 8.32 -4.53 -7.49
C GLU A 104 6.90 -3.95 -7.67
N ASP A 105 6.70 -2.69 -7.30
CA ASP A 105 5.41 -2.02 -7.47
C ASP A 105 5.12 -1.73 -8.96
N LYS A 106 6.15 -1.40 -9.76
CA LYS A 106 6.00 -1.25 -11.23
C LYS A 106 5.54 -2.56 -11.89
N GLU A 107 6.18 -3.68 -11.53
CA GLU A 107 5.79 -5.02 -12.01
C GLU A 107 4.34 -5.35 -11.61
N THR A 108 3.90 -4.93 -10.42
CA THR A 108 2.51 -5.10 -9.97
C THR A 108 1.53 -4.28 -10.82
N ILE A 109 1.85 -3.03 -11.13
CA ILE A 109 1.02 -2.19 -12.01
C ILE A 109 0.96 -2.76 -13.43
N GLU A 110 2.08 -3.24 -13.96
CA GLU A 110 2.13 -3.88 -15.28
C GLU A 110 1.26 -5.14 -15.34
N LEU A 111 1.27 -5.95 -14.26
CA LEU A 111 0.37 -7.09 -14.12
C LEU A 111 -1.10 -6.64 -14.15
N CYS A 112 -1.49 -5.64 -13.36
CA CYS A 112 -2.85 -5.08 -13.35
C CYS A 112 -3.28 -4.53 -14.73
N ARG A 113 -2.37 -3.86 -15.44
CA ARG A 113 -2.64 -3.40 -16.82
C ARG A 113 -2.85 -4.58 -17.79
N SER A 114 -2.07 -5.66 -17.65
CA SER A 114 -2.23 -6.86 -18.47
C SER A 114 -3.57 -7.57 -18.20
N MET A 115 -4.06 -7.51 -16.95
CA MET A 115 -5.36 -8.03 -16.53
C MET A 115 -6.50 -7.25 -17.20
N LEU A 116 -6.46 -5.93 -17.10
CA LEU A 116 -7.44 -5.06 -17.75
C LEU A 116 -7.53 -5.32 -19.25
N LYS A 117 -6.39 -5.46 -19.94
CA LYS A 117 -6.34 -5.75 -21.39
C LYS A 117 -7.02 -7.06 -21.80
N ARG A 118 -7.11 -8.04 -20.90
CA ARG A 118 -7.79 -9.33 -21.15
C ARG A 118 -9.21 -9.41 -20.57
N GLY A 119 -9.75 -8.28 -20.09
CA GLY A 119 -11.10 -8.22 -19.52
C GLY A 119 -11.19 -8.69 -18.06
N GLU A 120 -10.06 -8.77 -17.37
CA GLU A 120 -9.98 -8.96 -15.92
C GLU A 120 -9.90 -7.58 -15.25
N CYS A 121 -11.07 -7.02 -14.94
CA CYS A 121 -11.21 -5.75 -14.24
C CYS A 121 -11.16 -5.93 -12.71
N PRO A 122 -10.79 -4.88 -11.95
CA PRO A 122 -10.96 -4.89 -10.51
C PRO A 122 -12.46 -5.02 -10.18
N PRO A 123 -12.82 -5.64 -9.04
CA PRO A 123 -14.21 -5.93 -8.69
C PRO A 123 -14.91 -4.66 -8.19
N LEU A 124 -15.19 -3.74 -9.11
CA LEU A 124 -15.78 -2.44 -8.87
C LEU A 124 -17.04 -2.26 -9.71
N LEU A 125 -18.05 -1.62 -9.12
CA LEU A 125 -19.27 -1.21 -9.79
C LEU A 125 -19.42 0.31 -9.75
N VAL A 126 -19.85 0.88 -10.87
CA VAL A 126 -20.27 2.28 -10.92
C VAL A 126 -21.78 2.35 -10.69
N VAL A 127 -22.19 3.07 -9.64
CA VAL A 127 -23.59 3.14 -9.19
C VAL A 127 -24.02 4.61 -9.10
N PHE A 128 -25.19 4.95 -9.65
CA PHE A 128 -25.74 6.29 -9.52
C PHE A 128 -26.47 6.44 -8.17
N ASP A 129 -26.03 7.41 -7.38
CA ASP A 129 -26.68 7.88 -6.17
C ASP A 129 -27.29 9.28 -6.42
N SER A 130 -28.49 9.55 -5.91
CA SER A 130 -29.19 10.81 -6.17
C SER A 130 -28.58 12.03 -5.49
N HIS A 131 -27.75 11.84 -4.46
CA HIS A 131 -27.08 12.90 -3.72
C HIS A 131 -25.63 13.09 -4.15
N GLU A 132 -24.95 12.01 -4.55
CA GLU A 132 -23.52 12.02 -4.91
C GLU A 132 -23.26 11.93 -6.42
N GLY A 133 -24.25 11.54 -7.22
CA GLY A 133 -24.07 11.23 -8.64
C GLY A 133 -23.47 9.83 -8.85
N PHE A 134 -22.62 9.65 -9.86
CA PHE A 134 -21.94 8.37 -10.06
C PHE A 134 -20.88 8.13 -8.98
N THR A 135 -21.06 7.05 -8.21
CA THR A 135 -20.14 6.55 -7.18
C THR A 135 -19.50 5.25 -7.63
N VAL A 136 -18.35 4.89 -7.05
CA VAL A 136 -17.69 3.61 -7.29
C VAL A 136 -17.72 2.79 -6.01
N GLN A 137 -18.26 1.59 -6.08
CA GLN A 137 -18.42 0.68 -4.95
C GLN A 137 -17.63 -0.60 -5.18
N ALA A 138 -17.08 -1.17 -4.10
CA ALA A 138 -16.46 -2.47 -4.15
C ALA A 138 -17.55 -3.55 -4.29
N ASP A 139 -17.42 -4.37 -5.32
CA ASP A 139 -18.34 -5.48 -5.60
C ASP A 139 -17.82 -6.83 -5.08
N ALA A 140 -16.59 -6.84 -4.57
CA ALA A 140 -16.01 -7.93 -3.82
C ALA A 140 -15.01 -7.40 -2.78
N TYR A 141 -14.44 -8.29 -1.97
CA TYR A 141 -13.42 -7.92 -0.99
C TYR A 141 -12.16 -7.38 -1.68
N ILE A 142 -11.73 -6.17 -1.27
CA ILE A 142 -10.48 -5.55 -1.69
C ILE A 142 -9.55 -5.48 -0.48
N LYS A 143 -8.34 -6.02 -0.64
CA LYS A 143 -7.36 -6.09 0.43
C LYS A 143 -6.65 -4.74 0.61
N ASP A 144 -6.18 -4.47 1.83
CA ASP A 144 -5.26 -3.36 2.06
C ASP A 144 -4.04 -3.45 1.14
N LEU A 145 -3.62 -2.30 0.61
CA LEU A 145 -2.54 -2.11 -0.37
C LEU A 145 -2.80 -2.64 -1.79
N THR A 146 -4.04 -2.96 -2.16
CA THR A 146 -4.38 -3.28 -3.56
C THR A 146 -4.28 -2.05 -4.47
N PHE A 147 -3.69 -2.24 -5.66
CA PHE A 147 -3.66 -1.28 -6.76
C PHE A 147 -5.01 -1.21 -7.48
#